data_AF-A0A5N7Z882-F1
#
_entry.id   AF-A0A5N7Z882-F1
#
_cell.length_a   1.000
_cell.length_b   1.000
_cell.length_c   1.000
_cell.angle_alpha   90.00
_cell.angle_beta   90.00
_cell.angle_gamma   90.00
#
_symmetry.space_group_name_H-M   'P 1'
#
loop_
_entity.id
_entity.type
_entity.pdbx_description
1 polymer ?
#
loop_
_entity_poly.entity_id
_entity_poly.type
_entity_poly.pdbx_seq_one_letter_code
_entity_poly.pdbx_strand_id
1 'polypeptide(L)'
;MNRKVIQTADGSTTIYIEGWDETYHSKFGAIQEAKHVFIANGLSLFEEQSVAVLEIGFGTGLNAFITYLEAEKKQQHIDYVGVEAFPISREEREHMNYVSALDATAHESVFETMHNCPWETPTVLSPYFTLTKRQQYFNEIDYKNRFNLIYFDAFGFHVQPELWTTEIFKIMFDALQEKGTLVTYACRGPIKRALQEAGFKTEKLPGPPGKREMLRATKC
;
A
#
# COMPACT_ATOMS: atom_id res chain seq x y z
N MET A 1 2.45 17.19 -14.75
CA MET A 1 1.49 16.12 -15.10
C MET A 1 0.14 16.52 -14.54
N ASN A 2 -0.93 16.53 -15.35
CA ASN A 2 -2.22 17.00 -14.84
C ASN A 2 -2.88 15.92 -13.97
N ARG A 3 -3.20 16.27 -12.72
CA ARG A 3 -3.79 15.38 -11.73
C ARG A 3 -5.12 15.97 -11.27
N LYS A 4 -6.16 15.15 -11.18
CA LYS A 4 -7.51 15.56 -10.79
C LYS A 4 -8.08 14.63 -9.75
N VAL A 5 -8.66 15.18 -8.68
CA VAL A 5 -9.41 14.36 -7.72
C VAL A 5 -10.77 14.02 -8.29
N ILE A 6 -11.11 12.73 -8.26
CA ILE A 6 -12.40 12.20 -8.72
C ILE A 6 -12.99 11.28 -7.65
N GLN A 7 -14.30 11.06 -7.69
CA GLN A 7 -14.99 10.12 -6.82
C GLN A 7 -15.03 8.73 -7.44
N THR A 8 -14.84 7.69 -6.62
CA THR A 8 -14.94 6.28 -6.98
C THR A 8 -16.34 5.73 -6.65
N ALA A 9 -16.65 4.52 -7.11
CA ALA A 9 -17.97 3.93 -6.95
C ALA A 9 -18.36 3.60 -5.49
N ASP A 10 -17.39 3.51 -4.57
CA ASP A 10 -17.67 3.31 -3.14
C ASP A 10 -17.82 4.62 -2.35
N GLY A 11 -17.82 5.76 -3.05
CA GLY A 11 -17.96 7.09 -2.46
C GLY A 11 -16.65 7.71 -2.00
N SER A 12 -15.55 6.95 -1.91
CA SER A 12 -14.21 7.49 -1.65
C SER A 12 -13.65 8.23 -2.86
N THR A 13 -12.59 9.02 -2.63
CA THR A 13 -11.91 9.80 -3.66
C THR A 13 -10.64 9.10 -4.14
N THR A 14 -10.20 9.43 -5.35
CA THR A 14 -8.89 9.04 -5.88
C THR A 14 -8.34 10.15 -6.76
N ILE A 15 -7.05 10.11 -7.06
CA ILE A 15 -6.40 11.03 -7.99
C ILE A 15 -6.30 10.34 -9.35
N TYR A 16 -6.85 10.98 -10.38
CA TYR A 16 -6.71 10.61 -11.78
C TYR A 16 -5.56 11.37 -12.44
N ILE A 17 -4.72 10.65 -13.17
CA ILE A 17 -3.58 11.17 -13.90
C ILE A 17 -3.89 11.15 -15.40
N GLU A 18 -4.22 12.31 -15.97
CA GLU A 18 -4.74 12.39 -17.35
C GLU A 18 -3.77 11.84 -18.39
N GLY A 19 -2.47 12.12 -18.22
CA GLY A 19 -1.45 11.70 -19.18
C GLY A 19 -1.21 10.19 -19.24
N TRP A 20 -1.66 9.45 -18.21
CA TRP A 20 -1.55 7.99 -18.14
C TRP A 20 -2.88 7.27 -18.31
N ASP A 21 -3.99 8.02 -18.27
CA ASP A 21 -5.33 7.47 -18.11
C ASP A 21 -5.43 6.48 -16.93
N GLU A 22 -4.77 6.80 -15.82
CA GLU A 22 -4.63 5.93 -14.65
C GLU A 22 -5.03 6.63 -13.36
N THR A 23 -5.48 5.88 -12.36
CA THR A 23 -5.85 6.40 -11.04
C THR A 23 -4.94 5.83 -9.94
N TYR A 24 -4.78 6.57 -8.85
CA TYR A 24 -4.05 6.10 -7.67
C TYR A 24 -4.72 4.87 -7.03
N HIS A 25 -6.04 4.79 -7.13
CA HIS A 25 -6.85 3.68 -6.61
C HIS A 25 -7.88 3.25 -7.63
N SER A 26 -8.43 2.03 -7.51
CA SER A 26 -9.52 1.57 -8.38
C SER A 26 -10.72 2.54 -8.41
N LYS A 27 -11.19 2.87 -9.62
CA LYS A 27 -12.45 3.61 -9.84
C LYS A 27 -13.68 2.85 -9.31
N PHE A 28 -13.59 1.53 -9.12
CA PHE A 28 -14.65 0.70 -8.56
C PHE A 28 -14.77 0.81 -7.03
N GLY A 29 -13.82 1.50 -6.37
CA GLY A 29 -13.86 1.76 -4.94
C GLY A 29 -12.47 1.66 -4.32
N ALA A 30 -11.92 2.80 -3.88
CA ALA A 30 -10.57 2.82 -3.29
C ALA A 30 -10.53 2.12 -1.93
N ILE A 31 -11.51 2.41 -1.07
CA ILE A 31 -11.59 1.81 0.27
C ILE A 31 -11.89 0.32 0.18
N GLN A 32 -12.81 -0.09 -0.71
CA GLN A 32 -13.14 -1.50 -0.89
C GLN A 32 -11.96 -2.31 -1.40
N GLU A 33 -11.21 -1.78 -2.37
CA GLU A 33 -9.98 -2.41 -2.87
C GLU A 33 -8.94 -2.52 -1.75
N ALA A 34 -8.67 -1.44 -1.01
CA ALA A 34 -7.68 -1.45 0.07
C ALA A 34 -8.03 -2.45 1.18
N LYS A 35 -9.29 -2.47 1.63
CA LYS A 35 -9.78 -3.44 2.63
C LYS A 35 -9.68 -4.88 2.15
N HIS A 36 -9.96 -5.14 0.87
CA HIS A 36 -9.89 -6.48 0.31
C HIS A 36 -8.46 -6.97 0.12
N VAL A 37 -7.63 -6.18 -0.56
CA VAL A 37 -6.28 -6.58 -0.99
C VAL A 37 -5.31 -6.56 0.19
N PHE A 38 -5.23 -5.43 0.89
CA PHE A 38 -4.16 -5.19 1.85
C PHE A 38 -4.54 -5.59 3.27
N ILE A 39 -5.79 -5.41 3.67
CA ILE A 39 -6.25 -5.82 5.02
C ILE A 39 -6.64 -7.29 5.04
N ALA A 40 -7.71 -7.68 4.35
CA ALA A 40 -8.27 -9.03 4.45
C ALA A 40 -7.32 -10.12 3.92
N ASN A 41 -6.62 -9.85 2.82
CA ASN A 41 -5.68 -10.80 2.22
C ASN A 41 -4.21 -10.57 2.59
N GLY A 42 -3.91 -9.51 3.35
CA GLY A 42 -2.58 -9.15 3.83
C GLY A 42 -2.51 -9.12 5.36
N LEU A 43 -2.89 -8.00 5.98
CA LEU A 43 -2.72 -7.77 7.43
C LEU A 43 -3.37 -8.85 8.30
N SER A 44 -4.55 -9.32 7.92
CA SER A 44 -5.29 -10.38 8.61
C SER A 44 -4.59 -11.75 8.63
N LEU A 45 -3.49 -11.93 7.89
CA LEU A 45 -2.64 -13.12 8.02
C LEU A 45 -1.78 -13.12 9.28
N PHE A 46 -1.64 -11.96 9.93
CA PHE A 46 -0.76 -11.75 11.05
C PHE A 46 -1.51 -11.28 12.29
N GLU A 47 -2.73 -11.75 12.50
CA GLU A 47 -3.50 -11.42 13.71
C GLU A 47 -2.74 -11.83 14.98
N GLU A 48 -2.93 -11.06 16.05
CA GLU A 48 -2.36 -11.30 17.39
C GLU A 48 -0.83 -11.21 17.53
N GLN A 49 -0.12 -10.73 16.51
CA GLN A 49 1.33 -10.47 16.59
C GLN A 49 1.68 -9.06 16.14
N SER A 50 2.86 -8.57 16.54
CA SER A 50 3.41 -7.32 16.00
C SER A 50 3.80 -7.51 14.54
N VAL A 51 3.56 -6.51 13.70
CA VAL A 51 3.78 -6.60 12.25
C VAL A 51 4.60 -5.41 11.77
N ALA A 52 5.69 -5.69 11.07
CA ALA A 52 6.39 -4.70 10.27
C ALA A 52 5.84 -4.73 8.83
N VAL A 53 5.30 -3.61 8.36
CA VAL A 53 4.71 -3.45 7.02
C VAL A 53 5.58 -2.52 6.18
N LEU A 54 5.83 -2.90 4.93
CA LEU A 54 6.42 -2.04 3.91
C LEU A 54 5.39 -1.80 2.80
N GLU A 55 5.04 -0.55 2.56
CA GLU A 55 4.19 -0.13 1.44
C GLU A 55 5.04 0.46 0.32
N ILE A 56 4.81 -0.05 -0.88
CA ILE A 56 5.41 0.43 -2.13
C ILE A 56 4.38 1.33 -2.81
N GLY A 57 4.56 2.65 -2.66
CA GLY A 57 3.61 3.66 -3.10
C GLY A 57 2.76 4.19 -1.95
N PHE A 58 3.31 5.02 -1.07
CA PHE A 58 2.53 5.65 0.01
C PHE A 58 1.37 6.49 -0.54
N GLY A 59 1.57 7.15 -1.70
CA GLY A 59 0.52 7.80 -2.47
C GLY A 59 -0.34 8.77 -1.65
N THR A 60 -1.62 8.44 -1.52
CA THR A 60 -2.61 9.26 -0.79
C THR A 60 -2.72 8.90 0.70
N GLY A 61 -1.88 8.00 1.21
CA GLY A 61 -1.91 7.50 2.59
C GLY A 61 -3.11 6.62 2.94
N LEU A 62 -3.87 6.11 1.95
CA LEU A 62 -5.11 5.36 2.20
C LEU A 62 -4.83 4.03 2.94
N ASN A 63 -3.90 3.21 2.43
CA ASN A 63 -3.62 1.92 3.04
C ASN A 63 -3.00 2.09 4.43
N ALA A 64 -2.09 3.06 4.61
CA ALA A 64 -1.54 3.41 5.90
C ALA A 64 -2.63 3.83 6.90
N PHE A 65 -3.58 4.67 6.48
CA PHE A 65 -4.68 5.12 7.34
C PHE A 65 -5.64 3.99 7.71
N ILE A 66 -6.04 3.13 6.77
CA ILE A 66 -6.87 1.96 7.08
C ILE A 66 -6.12 1.00 8.00
N THR A 67 -4.82 0.79 7.78
CA THR A 67 -3.99 -0.08 8.62
C THR A 67 -3.88 0.48 10.04
N TYR A 68 -3.75 1.80 10.20
CA TYR A 68 -3.83 2.48 11.50
C TYR A 68 -5.15 2.22 12.21
N LEU A 69 -6.29 2.36 11.51
CA LEU A 69 -7.61 2.12 12.11
C LEU A 69 -7.76 0.66 12.57
N GLU A 70 -7.26 -0.30 11.78
CA GLU A 70 -7.25 -1.71 12.18
C GLU A 70 -6.31 -1.97 13.37
N ALA A 71 -5.15 -1.30 13.42
CA ALA A 71 -4.22 -1.38 14.55
C ALA A 71 -4.86 -0.90 15.86
N GLU A 72 -5.53 0.25 15.83
CA GLU A 72 -6.25 0.80 16.99
C GLU A 72 -7.38 -0.14 17.44
N LYS A 73 -8.17 -0.64 16.48
CA LYS A 73 -9.30 -1.53 16.75
C LYS A 73 -8.87 -2.86 17.37
N LYS A 74 -7.76 -3.44 16.88
CA LYS A 74 -7.25 -4.73 17.34
C LYS A 74 -6.18 -4.60 18.43
N GLN A 75 -5.79 -3.39 18.80
CA GLN A 75 -4.66 -3.11 19.70
C GLN A 75 -3.37 -3.84 19.26
N GLN A 76 -3.14 -3.87 17.95
CA GLN A 76 -2.05 -4.58 17.32
C GLN A 76 -0.89 -3.63 17.01
N HIS A 77 0.31 -3.92 17.49
CA HIS A 77 1.48 -3.10 17.20
C HIS A 77 1.94 -3.25 15.74
N ILE A 78 1.96 -2.13 15.01
CA ILE A 78 2.38 -2.05 13.61
C ILE A 78 3.52 -1.03 13.46
N ASP A 79 4.66 -1.49 12.93
CA ASP A 79 5.74 -0.63 12.40
C ASP A 79 5.54 -0.49 10.88
N TYR A 80 5.08 0.67 10.44
CA TYR A 80 4.70 0.91 9.06
C TYR A 80 5.73 1.77 8.34
N VAL A 81 6.22 1.30 7.21
CA VAL A 81 7.11 2.04 6.32
C VAL A 81 6.44 2.27 4.97
N GLY A 82 6.17 3.53 4.62
CA GLY A 82 5.65 3.90 3.29
C GLY A 82 6.74 4.51 2.43
N VAL A 83 6.97 3.97 1.23
CA VAL A 83 7.94 4.50 0.26
C VAL A 83 7.23 5.26 -0.85
N GLU A 84 7.68 6.47 -1.17
CA GLU A 84 7.10 7.31 -2.20
C GLU A 84 8.12 8.27 -2.79
N ALA A 85 8.33 8.24 -4.11
CA ALA A 85 9.26 9.14 -4.78
C ALA A 85 8.64 10.52 -5.05
N PHE A 86 7.32 10.58 -5.29
CA PHE A 86 6.59 11.76 -5.73
C PHE A 86 5.33 12.01 -4.89
N PRO A 87 5.49 12.47 -3.63
CA PRO A 87 4.37 12.72 -2.73
C PRO A 87 3.29 13.63 -3.35
N ILE A 88 2.03 13.37 -3.00
CA ILE A 88 0.93 14.23 -3.43
C ILE A 88 1.03 15.63 -2.82
N SER A 89 0.46 16.61 -3.49
CA SER A 89 0.43 17.99 -3.00
C SER A 89 -0.52 18.12 -1.81
N ARG A 90 -0.34 19.20 -1.03
CA ARG A 90 -1.27 19.55 0.04
C ARG A 90 -2.69 19.75 -0.48
N GLU A 91 -2.84 20.39 -1.64
CA GLU A 91 -4.14 20.63 -2.27
C GLU A 91 -4.82 19.32 -2.65
N GLU A 92 -4.09 18.38 -3.27
CA GLU A 92 -4.64 17.06 -3.62
C GLU A 92 -5.13 16.32 -2.38
N ARG A 93 -4.37 16.42 -1.28
CA ARG A 93 -4.66 15.77 -0.01
C ARG A 93 -5.89 16.34 0.69
N GLU A 94 -6.09 17.66 0.67
CA GLU A 94 -7.28 18.32 1.25
C GLU A 94 -8.59 17.88 0.56
N HIS A 95 -8.50 17.38 -0.67
CA HIS A 95 -9.64 16.82 -1.40
C HIS A 95 -9.84 15.31 -1.16
N MET A 96 -8.98 14.66 -0.38
CA MET A 96 -9.16 13.25 -0.01
C MET A 96 -10.19 13.13 1.11
N ASN A 97 -11.29 12.44 0.83
CA ASN A 97 -12.42 12.28 1.76
C ASN A 97 -12.33 11.04 2.67
N TYR A 98 -11.16 10.40 2.80
CA TYR A 98 -11.02 9.10 3.46
C TYR A 98 -11.49 9.09 4.91
N VAL A 99 -11.18 10.15 5.66
CA VAL A 99 -11.62 10.29 7.06
C VAL A 99 -13.15 10.22 7.16
N SER A 100 -13.87 10.97 6.34
CA SER A 100 -15.34 10.93 6.30
C SER A 100 -15.89 9.63 5.70
N ALA A 101 -15.28 9.12 4.62
CA ALA A 101 -15.76 7.93 3.92
C ALA A 101 -15.54 6.62 4.72
N LEU A 102 -14.65 6.65 5.71
CA LEU A 102 -14.41 5.57 6.67
C LEU A 102 -15.15 5.77 8.00
N ASP A 103 -15.99 6.81 8.13
CA ASP A 103 -16.63 7.23 9.39
C ASP A 103 -15.62 7.39 10.55
N ALA A 104 -14.43 7.90 10.24
CA ALA A 104 -13.27 7.98 11.13
C ALA A 104 -12.93 9.41 11.55
N THR A 105 -13.93 10.29 11.69
CA THR A 105 -13.74 11.72 12.04
C THR A 105 -12.95 11.95 13.32
N ALA A 106 -13.02 11.03 14.28
CA ALA A 106 -12.18 11.08 15.49
C ALA A 106 -10.66 10.99 15.22
N HIS A 107 -10.26 10.54 14.02
CA HIS A 107 -8.87 10.34 13.61
C HIS A 107 -8.42 11.32 12.51
N GLU A 108 -9.15 12.42 12.29
CA GLU A 108 -8.79 13.45 11.32
C GLU A 108 -7.40 14.04 11.57
N SER A 109 -7.09 14.37 12.82
CA SER A 109 -5.77 14.90 13.21
C SER A 109 -4.64 13.90 12.97
N VAL A 110 -4.92 12.61 13.08
CA VAL A 110 -3.94 11.55 12.79
C VAL A 110 -3.67 11.47 11.30
N PHE A 111 -4.72 11.52 10.46
CA PHE A 111 -4.57 11.53 9.00
C PHE A 111 -3.76 12.75 8.52
N GLU A 112 -4.00 13.92 9.11
CA GLU A 112 -3.17 15.12 8.87
C GLU A 112 -1.72 14.89 9.33
N THR A 113 -1.52 14.31 10.51
CA THR A 113 -0.17 14.06 11.05
C THR A 113 0.60 13.06 10.19
N MET A 114 -0.02 12.02 9.65
CA MET A 114 0.61 11.06 8.74
C MET A 114 1.27 11.75 7.54
N HIS A 115 0.62 12.78 7.01
CA HIS A 115 1.14 13.50 5.84
C HIS A 115 2.17 14.56 6.21
N ASN A 116 2.01 15.22 7.37
CA ASN A 116 2.89 16.30 7.81
C ASN A 116 4.11 15.82 8.61
N CYS A 117 4.14 14.57 9.06
CA CYS A 117 5.28 14.06 9.82
C CYS A 117 6.55 14.03 8.94
N PRO A 118 7.73 14.19 9.55
CA PRO A 118 8.98 14.27 8.80
C PRO A 118 9.27 12.98 8.05
N TRP A 119 9.89 13.11 6.87
CA TRP A 119 10.43 11.99 6.13
C TRP A 119 11.66 11.43 6.83
N GLU A 120 11.97 10.16 6.55
CA GLU A 120 13.15 9.42 7.02
C GLU A 120 13.20 9.13 8.53
N THR A 121 12.26 9.65 9.32
CA THR A 121 12.23 9.45 10.78
C THR A 121 10.94 8.76 11.23
N PRO A 122 11.01 7.78 12.16
CA PRO A 122 9.83 7.19 12.76
C PRO A 122 9.01 8.22 13.53
N THR A 123 7.70 8.21 13.30
CA THR A 123 6.71 9.02 14.05
C THR A 123 5.67 8.08 14.67
N VAL A 124 5.59 8.10 16.00
CA VAL A 124 4.56 7.35 16.74
C VAL A 124 3.24 8.11 16.63
N LEU A 125 2.22 7.48 16.02
CA LEU A 125 0.89 8.08 15.84
C LEU A 125 -0.09 7.60 16.91
N SER A 126 0.14 6.40 17.45
CA SER A 126 -0.53 5.85 18.63
C SER A 126 0.36 4.78 19.29
N PRO A 127 -0.01 4.24 20.47
CA PRO A 127 0.71 3.11 21.07
C PRO A 127 0.80 1.87 20.16
N TYR A 128 -0.11 1.75 19.18
CA TYR A 128 -0.23 0.60 18.29
C TYR A 128 0.30 0.87 16.88
N PHE A 129 0.67 2.11 16.53
CA PHE A 129 1.09 2.43 15.17
C PHE A 129 2.23 3.45 15.10
N THR A 130 3.32 3.04 14.46
CA THR A 130 4.44 3.92 14.10
C THR A 130 4.53 4.02 12.58
N LEU A 131 4.66 5.25 12.06
CA LEU A 131 4.86 5.51 10.64
C LEU A 131 6.27 6.05 10.38
N THR A 132 6.98 5.44 9.44
CA THR A 132 8.15 6.02 8.79
C THR A 132 7.85 6.21 7.32
N LYS A 133 7.94 7.44 6.79
CA LYS A 133 7.86 7.66 5.35
C LYS A 133 9.26 7.76 4.77
N ARG A 134 9.49 7.18 3.58
CA ARG A 134 10.78 7.21 2.87
C ARG A 134 10.61 7.84 1.49
N GLN A 135 11.28 8.95 1.24
CA GLN A 135 11.20 9.66 -0.04
C GLN A 135 12.31 9.21 -0.98
N GLN A 136 12.09 8.10 -1.67
CA GLN A 136 13.09 7.46 -2.53
C GLN A 136 12.41 6.63 -3.63
N TYR A 137 13.17 6.26 -4.66
CA TYR A 137 12.70 5.32 -5.67
C TYR A 137 12.68 3.88 -5.13
N PHE A 138 11.83 3.03 -5.70
CA PHE A 138 11.69 1.65 -5.22
C PHE A 138 12.94 0.79 -5.46
N ASN A 139 13.75 1.12 -6.46
CA ASN A 139 15.03 0.46 -6.72
C ASN A 139 16.16 0.88 -5.75
N GLU A 140 15.93 1.91 -4.92
CA GLU A 140 16.88 2.39 -3.91
C GLU A 140 16.62 1.77 -2.53
N ILE A 141 15.53 1.01 -2.37
CA ILE A 141 15.21 0.32 -1.13
C ILE A 141 16.28 -0.73 -0.81
N ASP A 142 16.82 -0.68 0.41
CA ASP A 142 17.96 -1.51 0.84
C ASP A 142 17.67 -2.38 2.07
N TYR A 143 16.43 -2.38 2.56
CA TYR A 143 16.03 -3.21 3.70
C TYR A 143 16.29 -4.70 3.46
N LYS A 144 16.75 -5.39 4.51
CA LYS A 144 16.99 -6.85 4.52
C LYS A 144 16.32 -7.49 5.72
N ASN A 145 15.56 -8.56 5.50
CA ASN A 145 14.96 -9.41 6.53
C ASN A 145 14.24 -8.61 7.65
N ARG A 146 13.49 -7.57 7.27
CA ARG A 146 12.86 -6.63 8.21
C ARG A 146 11.35 -6.80 8.28
N PHE A 147 10.67 -6.98 7.15
CA PHE A 147 9.20 -6.87 7.10
C PHE A 147 8.52 -8.22 7.14
N ASN A 148 7.36 -8.29 7.79
CA ASN A 148 6.48 -9.45 7.74
C ASN A 148 5.59 -9.38 6.49
N LEU A 149 5.23 -8.17 6.09
CA LEU A 149 4.22 -7.91 5.06
C LEU A 149 4.65 -6.77 4.14
N ILE A 150 4.49 -6.96 2.84
CA ILE A 150 4.61 -5.92 1.82
C ILE A 150 3.25 -5.67 1.18
N TYR A 151 2.84 -4.40 1.17
CA TYR A 151 1.77 -3.90 0.30
C TYR A 151 2.43 -3.38 -0.97
N PHE A 152 2.30 -4.13 -2.07
CA PHE A 152 2.85 -3.72 -3.35
C PHE A 152 1.77 -2.99 -4.15
N ASP A 153 1.70 -1.66 -3.96
CA ASP A 153 0.66 -0.77 -4.49
C ASP A 153 1.24 0.26 -5.48
N ALA A 154 2.07 -0.23 -6.40
CA ALA A 154 2.57 0.57 -7.50
C ALA A 154 1.50 0.81 -8.57
N PHE A 155 1.69 1.83 -9.40
CA PHE A 155 0.85 2.04 -10.60
C PHE A 155 0.89 0.83 -11.53
N GLY A 156 -0.20 0.63 -12.27
CA GLY A 156 -0.43 -0.57 -13.06
C GLY A 156 0.67 -0.83 -14.09
N PHE A 157 0.93 -2.12 -14.35
CA PHE A 157 1.95 -2.58 -15.30
C PHE A 157 1.89 -1.92 -16.69
N HIS A 158 0.70 -1.52 -17.15
CA HIS A 158 0.55 -0.90 -18.46
C HIS A 158 1.20 0.49 -18.54
N VAL A 159 1.26 1.19 -17.43
CA VAL A 159 1.77 2.55 -17.31
C VAL A 159 3.22 2.54 -16.86
N GLN A 160 3.55 1.68 -15.89
CA GLN A 160 4.89 1.61 -15.29
C GLN A 160 5.42 0.16 -15.23
N PRO A 161 5.62 -0.53 -16.37
CA PRO A 161 6.09 -1.91 -16.40
C PRO A 161 7.43 -2.12 -15.69
N GLU A 162 8.28 -1.09 -15.64
CA GLU A 162 9.59 -1.09 -14.98
C GLU A 162 9.52 -1.40 -13.47
N LEU A 163 8.38 -1.11 -12.83
CA LEU A 163 8.16 -1.38 -11.41
C LEU A 163 7.82 -2.85 -11.14
N TRP A 164 7.47 -3.62 -12.17
CA TRP A 164 6.97 -4.99 -12.06
C TRP A 164 7.98 -6.03 -12.57
N THR A 165 9.26 -5.73 -12.36
CA THR A 165 10.39 -6.51 -12.85
C THR A 165 10.93 -7.46 -11.79
N THR A 166 11.68 -8.48 -12.23
CA THR A 166 12.31 -9.45 -11.33
C THR A 166 13.29 -8.75 -10.39
N GLU A 167 13.97 -7.71 -10.86
CA GLU A 167 14.91 -6.88 -10.09
C GLU A 167 14.21 -6.18 -8.92
N ILE A 168 13.07 -5.50 -9.17
CA ILE A 168 12.29 -4.86 -8.12
C ILE A 168 11.75 -5.90 -7.13
N PHE A 169 11.21 -7.02 -7.63
CA PHE A 169 10.73 -8.07 -6.73
C PHE A 169 11.85 -8.74 -5.94
N LYS A 170 13.10 -8.74 -6.42
CA LYS A 170 14.22 -9.25 -5.63
C LYS A 170 14.53 -8.36 -4.43
N ILE A 171 14.39 -7.04 -4.58
CA ILE A 171 14.48 -6.10 -3.46
C ILE A 171 13.38 -6.39 -2.44
N MET A 172 12.15 -6.63 -2.89
CA MET A 172 11.03 -6.99 -2.02
C MET A 172 11.27 -8.32 -1.29
N PHE A 173 11.78 -9.32 -2.00
CA PHE A 173 12.13 -10.62 -1.46
C PHE A 173 13.19 -10.50 -0.37
N ASP A 174 14.21 -9.68 -0.59
CA ASP A 174 15.27 -9.46 0.38
C ASP A 174 14.77 -8.70 1.61
N ALA A 175 13.86 -7.73 1.44
CA ALA A 175 13.29 -6.93 2.52
C ALA A 175 12.38 -7.74 3.46
N LEU A 176 11.70 -8.77 2.94
CA LEU A 176 10.85 -9.65 3.73
C LEU A 176 11.65 -10.59 4.64
N GLN A 177 11.09 -10.85 5.82
CA GLN A 177 11.51 -11.95 6.70
C GLN A 177 11.13 -13.30 6.09
N GLU A 178 11.72 -14.37 6.61
CA GLU A 178 11.31 -15.74 6.28
C GLU A 178 9.81 -15.93 6.51
N LYS A 179 9.10 -16.59 5.58
CA LYS A 179 7.62 -16.68 5.53
C LYS A 179 6.89 -15.34 5.41
N GLY A 180 7.60 -14.24 5.17
CA GLY A 180 7.02 -12.93 4.89
C GLY A 180 6.20 -12.95 3.60
N THR A 181 5.17 -12.10 3.54
CA THR A 181 4.18 -12.09 2.46
C THR A 181 4.14 -10.75 1.74
N LEU A 182 3.97 -10.79 0.42
CA LEU A 182 3.66 -9.64 -0.42
C LEU A 182 2.25 -9.84 -1.00
N VAL A 183 1.45 -8.77 -0.97
CA VAL A 183 0.12 -8.74 -1.60
C VAL A 183 0.04 -7.59 -2.59
N THR A 184 -0.68 -7.81 -3.69
CA THR A 184 -0.94 -6.79 -4.71
C THR A 184 -2.25 -7.04 -5.43
N TYR A 185 -2.91 -5.98 -5.86
CA TYR A 185 -4.12 -6.06 -6.67
C TYR A 185 -3.86 -6.68 -8.06
N ALA A 186 -2.62 -6.63 -8.55
CA ALA A 186 -2.30 -6.97 -9.93
C ALA A 186 -2.09 -8.48 -10.12
N CYS A 187 -2.72 -9.06 -11.14
CA CYS A 187 -2.63 -10.50 -11.45
C CYS A 187 -2.37 -10.77 -12.93
N ARG A 188 -1.28 -10.21 -13.49
CA ARG A 188 -0.86 -10.46 -14.88
C ARG A 188 0.20 -11.55 -14.96
N GLY A 189 0.23 -12.27 -16.07
CA GLY A 189 1.21 -13.33 -16.34
C GLY A 189 2.68 -12.89 -16.17
N PRO A 190 3.12 -11.75 -16.73
CA PRO A 190 4.47 -11.23 -16.53
C PRO A 190 4.81 -10.96 -15.05
N ILE A 191 3.89 -10.33 -14.31
CA ILE A 191 4.06 -10.03 -12.88
C ILE A 191 4.27 -11.32 -12.08
N LYS A 192 3.41 -12.32 -12.32
CA LYS A 192 3.53 -13.62 -11.65
C LYS A 192 4.87 -14.28 -11.93
N ARG A 193 5.34 -14.27 -13.19
CA ARG A 193 6.65 -14.84 -13.55
C ARG A 193 7.79 -14.10 -12.87
N ALA A 194 7.77 -12.77 -12.88
CA ALA A 194 8.80 -11.96 -12.24
C ALA A 194 8.88 -12.20 -10.72
N LEU A 195 7.73 -12.33 -10.03
CA LEU A 195 7.69 -12.75 -8.63
C LEU A 195 8.32 -14.14 -8.42
N GLN A 196 8.00 -15.11 -9.27
CA GLN A 196 8.55 -16.47 -9.19
C GLN A 196 10.06 -16.49 -9.45
N GLU A 197 10.53 -15.74 -10.46
CA GLU A 197 11.95 -15.59 -10.77
C GLU A 197 12.73 -14.91 -9.63
N ALA A 198 12.10 -13.97 -8.91
CA ALA A 198 12.68 -13.37 -7.72
C ALA A 198 12.79 -14.35 -6.53
N GLY A 199 12.07 -15.48 -6.56
CA GLY A 199 12.11 -16.55 -5.57
C GLY A 199 10.83 -16.73 -4.77
N PHE A 200 9.76 -15.97 -5.06
CA PHE A 200 8.51 -16.11 -4.32
C PHE A 200 7.72 -17.35 -4.73
N LYS A 201 7.03 -17.94 -3.76
CA LYS A 201 5.89 -18.81 -4.03
C LYS A 201 4.63 -17.97 -4.21
N THR A 202 4.02 -18.02 -5.40
CA THR A 202 2.84 -17.21 -5.74
C THR A 202 1.53 -17.99 -5.64
N GLU A 203 0.48 -17.32 -5.19
CA GLU A 203 -0.90 -17.80 -5.13
C GLU A 203 -1.84 -16.77 -5.78
N LYS A 204 -2.86 -17.26 -6.49
CA LYS A 204 -3.93 -16.42 -7.02
C LYS A 204 -5.12 -16.44 -6.07
N LEU A 205 -5.67 -15.26 -5.78
CA LEU A 205 -6.82 -15.10 -4.90
C LEU A 205 -7.94 -14.36 -5.65
N PRO A 206 -9.21 -14.44 -5.21
CA PRO A 206 -10.28 -13.61 -5.74
C PRO A 206 -9.92 -12.12 -5.65
N GLY A 207 -10.10 -11.39 -6.74
CA GLY A 207 -9.79 -9.96 -6.80
C GLY A 207 -10.83 -9.08 -6.08
N PRO A 208 -10.48 -7.80 -5.82
CA PRO A 208 -11.42 -6.78 -5.34
C PRO A 208 -12.47 -6.42 -6.41
N PRO A 209 -13.51 -5.64 -6.08
CA PRO A 209 -14.47 -5.12 -7.06
C PRO A 209 -13.79 -4.55 -8.32
N GLY A 210 -14.22 -5.02 -9.49
CA GLY A 210 -13.64 -4.65 -10.78
C GLY A 210 -12.44 -5.49 -11.25
N LYS A 211 -11.90 -6.38 -10.41
CA LYS A 211 -10.78 -7.28 -10.76
C LYS A 211 -11.15 -8.74 -10.47
N ARG A 212 -10.83 -9.65 -11.40
CA ARG A 212 -11.15 -11.09 -11.23
C ARG A 212 -10.25 -11.78 -10.22
N GLU A 213 -8.96 -11.48 -10.29
CA GLU A 213 -7.94 -12.13 -9.49
C GLU A 213 -6.95 -11.09 -8.97
N MET A 214 -6.35 -11.37 -7.82
CA MET A 214 -5.20 -10.67 -7.25
C MET A 214 -4.07 -11.67 -6.96
N LEU A 215 -2.88 -11.17 -6.60
CA LEU A 215 -1.74 -12.03 -6.25
C LEU A 215 -1.33 -11.87 -4.78
N ARG A 216 -0.99 -13.02 -4.20
CA ARG A 216 -0.23 -13.14 -2.96
C ARG A 216 1.06 -13.89 -3.25
N ALA A 217 2.16 -13.47 -2.66
CA ALA A 217 3.47 -14.06 -2.85
C ALA A 217 4.17 -14.21 -1.49
N THR A 218 4.70 -15.39 -1.20
CA THR A 218 5.33 -15.69 0.09
C THR A 218 6.80 -16.05 -0.10
N LYS A 219 7.66 -15.53 0.77
CA LYS A 219 9.07 -15.90 0.87
C LYS A 219 9.20 -17.28 1.51
N CYS A 220 9.95 -18.17 0.86
CA CYS A 220 10.15 -19.56 1.27
C CYS A 220 11.63 -19.94 1.17
#